data_AF-A0A2J5PAY5-F1
#
_entry.id   AF-A0A2J5PAY5-F1
#
_cell.length_a   1.000
_cell.length_b   1.000
_cell.length_c   1.000
_cell.angle_alpha   90.00
_cell.angle_beta   90.00
_cell.angle_gamma   90.00
#
_symmetry.space_group_name_H-M   'P 1'
#
loop_
_entity.id
_entity.type
_entity.pdbx_description
1 polymer ?
#
loop_
_entity_poly.entity_id
_entity_poly.type
_entity_poly.pdbx_seq_one_letter_code
_entity_poly.pdbx_strand_id
1 'polypeptide(L)'
;RVGTQVHASKELNVYNALPTLFLSNDHTGSSELCTLFLDPKWRKEGNGYLLSKSRFLFMAAFRERFNDKVVAEMRGVIDEHGYSPFWESLGKRFFAMEFSRADYLCGTGQKAFIAALMPKHPLYIDFLSDEARAVIGEVHPQTAPARAVLEKEGFRYLNYVDIFDGGPTLECEIDRVRAIRKSRLVTVVEGQPAPGEWPACLVANEQYQQFRAMLVHSDPESDRLVLSARELDALKCHPGDQIRLVRLCPEEKKS
;
A
#
# COMPACT_ATOMS: atom_id res chain seq x y z
N ARG A 1 1.80 13.15 -11.16
CA ARG A 1 3.04 12.48 -11.63
C ARG A 1 4.22 13.45 -11.59
N VAL A 2 5.34 13.04 -11.01
CA VAL A 2 6.64 13.73 -11.06
C VAL A 2 7.34 13.36 -12.36
N GLY A 3 7.80 14.35 -13.12
CA GLY A 3 8.51 14.18 -14.38
C GLY A 3 9.66 15.15 -14.53
N THR A 4 10.26 15.17 -15.71
CA THR A 4 11.39 16.04 -16.03
C THR A 4 11.17 16.70 -17.38
N GLN A 5 11.32 18.02 -17.45
CA GLN A 5 11.29 18.78 -18.69
C GLN A 5 12.69 19.32 -18.99
N VAL A 6 13.20 19.02 -20.19
CA VAL A 6 14.53 19.44 -20.63
C VAL A 6 14.42 20.67 -21.52
N HIS A 7 15.18 21.71 -21.16
CA HIS A 7 15.37 22.92 -21.96
C HIS A 7 16.81 22.94 -22.46
N ALA A 8 16.98 22.97 -23.79
CA ALA A 8 18.29 23.04 -24.41
C ALA A 8 18.36 24.24 -25.36
N SER A 9 19.34 25.13 -25.15
CA SER A 9 19.66 26.22 -26.06
C SER A 9 21.10 26.08 -26.52
N LYS A 10 21.26 25.73 -27.80
CA LYS A 10 22.59 25.59 -28.42
C LYS A 10 23.32 26.94 -28.46
N GLU A 11 22.60 28.02 -28.75
CA GLU A 11 23.16 29.37 -28.85
C GLU A 11 23.73 29.86 -27.52
N LEU A 12 23.06 29.53 -26.41
CA LEU A 12 23.49 29.90 -25.06
C LEU A 12 24.36 28.83 -24.37
N ASN A 13 24.59 27.69 -25.03
CA ASN A 13 25.20 26.50 -24.43
C ASN A 13 24.54 26.08 -23.09
N VAL A 14 23.21 26.16 -23.04
CA VAL A 14 22.41 25.83 -21.86
C VAL A 14 21.74 24.47 -22.04
N TYR A 15 21.83 23.64 -21.01
CA TYR A 15 21.08 22.39 -20.88
C TYR A 15 20.55 22.31 -19.44
N ASN A 16 19.24 22.45 -19.27
CA ASN A 16 18.58 22.43 -17.97
C ASN A 16 17.50 21.34 -17.96
N ALA A 17 17.63 20.37 -17.06
CA ALA A 17 16.61 19.36 -16.80
C ALA A 17 15.86 19.72 -15.52
N LEU A 18 14.62 20.17 -15.65
CA LEU A 18 13.84 20.72 -14.54
C LEU A 18 12.75 19.73 -14.09
N PRO A 19 12.61 19.47 -12.78
CA PRO A 19 11.55 18.61 -12.26
C PRO A 19 10.17 19.28 -12.38
N THR A 20 9.16 18.49 -12.74
CA THR A 20 7.79 18.97 -13.04
C THR A 20 6.72 18.07 -12.42
N LEU A 21 5.54 18.63 -12.14
CA LEU A 21 4.33 17.91 -11.75
C LEU A 21 3.31 17.98 -12.89
N PHE A 22 2.77 16.82 -13.26
CA PHE A 22 1.68 16.67 -14.21
C PHE A 22 0.48 16.06 -13.51
N LEU A 23 -0.71 16.64 -13.73
CA LEU A 23 -1.96 15.98 -13.37
C LEU A 23 -2.19 14.78 -14.29
N SER A 24 -2.53 13.64 -13.71
CA SER A 24 -2.69 12.38 -14.44
C SER A 24 -3.78 11.53 -13.80
N ASN A 25 -4.35 10.62 -14.58
CA ASN A 25 -5.28 9.58 -14.14
C ASN A 25 -4.82 8.18 -14.61
N ASP A 26 -3.50 8.00 -14.75
CA ASP A 26 -2.85 6.81 -15.32
C ASP A 26 -3.15 5.52 -14.54
N HIS A 27 -3.57 5.62 -13.27
CA HIS A 27 -3.96 4.47 -12.45
C HIS A 27 -5.43 4.06 -12.60
N THR A 28 -6.21 4.73 -13.47
CA THR A 28 -7.60 4.34 -13.76
C THR A 28 -7.68 2.86 -14.13
N GLY A 29 -8.52 2.10 -13.44
CA GLY A 29 -8.65 0.66 -13.64
C GLY A 29 -7.64 -0.19 -12.86
N SER A 30 -6.83 0.39 -11.96
CA SER A 30 -6.07 -0.40 -10.99
C SER A 30 -6.98 -0.86 -9.83
N SER A 31 -6.63 -1.98 -9.20
CA SER A 31 -7.14 -2.27 -7.85
C SER A 31 -6.39 -1.43 -6.83
N GLU A 32 -7.05 -1.01 -5.75
CA GLU A 32 -6.46 -0.09 -4.78
C GLU A 32 -6.49 -0.70 -3.37
N LEU A 33 -5.34 -0.64 -2.68
CA LEU A 33 -5.27 -0.85 -1.25
C LEU A 33 -5.64 0.45 -0.54
N CYS A 34 -6.91 0.57 -0.18
CA CYS A 34 -7.40 1.69 0.60
C CYS A 34 -7.14 1.47 2.12
N THR A 35 -7.86 2.26 2.92
CA THR A 35 -7.86 2.34 4.39
C THR A 35 -7.12 1.22 5.12
N LEU A 36 -6.00 1.59 5.73
CA LEU A 36 -5.27 0.75 6.69
C LEU A 36 -5.14 1.52 8.00
N PHE A 37 -5.95 1.13 8.98
CA PHE A 37 -5.91 1.71 10.31
C PHE A 37 -5.89 0.61 11.35
N LEU A 38 -4.98 0.75 12.31
CA LEU A 38 -4.90 -0.11 13.48
C LEU A 38 -4.72 0.77 14.71
N ASP A 39 -5.59 0.57 15.68
CA ASP A 39 -5.51 1.25 16.98
C ASP A 39 -4.10 1.04 17.57
N PRO A 40 -3.44 2.09 18.08
CA PRO A 40 -2.10 2.01 18.64
C PRO A 40 -1.89 0.87 19.64
N LYS A 41 -2.88 0.55 20.48
CA LYS A 41 -2.81 -0.53 21.48
C LYS A 41 -2.68 -1.92 20.85
N TRP A 42 -3.08 -2.05 19.59
CA TRP A 42 -3.04 -3.30 18.83
C TRP A 42 -1.88 -3.37 17.84
N ARG A 43 -1.02 -2.34 17.74
CA ARG A 43 0.18 -2.31 16.89
C ARG A 43 1.34 -3.14 17.49
N LYS A 44 1.06 -4.40 17.78
CA LYS A 44 1.97 -5.37 18.39
C LYS A 44 1.70 -6.76 17.81
N GLU A 45 2.56 -7.71 18.14
CA GLU A 45 2.32 -9.15 17.88
C GLU A 45 1.98 -9.48 16.41
N GLY A 46 2.51 -8.71 15.45
CA GLY A 46 2.30 -8.95 14.03
C GLY A 46 0.94 -8.49 13.46
N ASN A 47 0.06 -7.89 14.26
CA ASN A 47 -1.27 -7.46 13.82
C ASN A 47 -1.25 -6.50 12.61
N GLY A 48 -0.26 -5.60 12.52
CA GLY A 48 -0.10 -4.73 11.36
C GLY A 48 0.19 -5.50 10.07
N TYR A 49 0.98 -6.59 10.17
CA TYR A 49 1.24 -7.48 9.04
C TYR A 49 0.01 -8.30 8.68
N LEU A 50 -0.71 -8.86 9.67
CA LEU A 50 -1.96 -9.59 9.45
C LEU A 50 -2.99 -8.72 8.72
N LEU A 51 -3.26 -7.52 9.25
CA LEU A 51 -4.23 -6.59 8.68
C LEU A 51 -3.83 -6.18 7.25
N SER A 52 -2.55 -5.86 7.03
CA SER A 52 -2.09 -5.46 5.70
C SER A 52 -2.10 -6.60 4.69
N LYS A 53 -1.55 -7.77 5.04
CA LYS A 53 -1.28 -8.87 4.09
C LYS A 53 -2.43 -9.85 3.91
N SER A 54 -3.41 -9.91 4.83
CA SER A 54 -4.64 -10.68 4.62
C SER A 54 -5.36 -10.29 3.32
N ARG A 55 -5.29 -9.01 2.96
CA ARG A 55 -5.79 -8.46 1.69
C ARG A 55 -5.14 -9.12 0.46
N PHE A 56 -3.85 -9.46 0.55
CA PHE A 56 -3.15 -10.17 -0.52
C PHE A 56 -3.60 -11.63 -0.64
N LEU A 57 -3.85 -12.33 0.47
CA LEU A 57 -4.41 -13.68 0.40
C LEU A 57 -5.83 -13.67 -0.16
N PHE A 58 -6.63 -12.65 0.17
CA PHE A 58 -7.93 -12.44 -0.43
C PHE A 58 -7.82 -12.20 -1.95
N MET A 59 -6.91 -11.33 -2.38
CA MET A 59 -6.61 -11.11 -3.81
C MET A 59 -6.14 -12.37 -4.52
N ALA A 60 -5.33 -13.21 -3.85
CA ALA A 60 -4.88 -14.48 -4.40
C ALA A 60 -6.01 -15.52 -4.54
N ALA A 61 -6.92 -15.58 -3.56
CA ALA A 61 -8.05 -16.51 -3.55
C ALA A 61 -9.12 -16.15 -4.59
N PHE A 62 -9.28 -14.86 -4.90
CA PHE A 62 -10.33 -14.35 -5.79
C PHE A 62 -9.75 -13.46 -6.89
N ARG A 63 -8.68 -13.95 -7.54
CA ARG A 63 -7.85 -13.20 -8.48
C ARG A 63 -8.63 -12.54 -9.61
N GLU A 64 -9.72 -13.15 -10.05
CA GLU A 64 -10.62 -12.66 -11.11
C GLU A 64 -11.43 -11.42 -10.71
N ARG A 65 -11.46 -11.07 -9.41
CA ARG A 65 -12.13 -9.86 -8.89
C ARG A 65 -11.23 -8.62 -8.93
N PHE A 66 -9.96 -8.79 -9.24
CA PHE A 66 -8.94 -7.74 -9.16
C PHE A 66 -8.27 -7.53 -10.51
N ASN A 67 -7.86 -6.29 -10.75
CA ASN A 67 -7.13 -5.92 -11.96
C ASN A 67 -5.65 -6.27 -11.85
N ASP A 68 -4.93 -6.23 -12.97
CA ASP A 68 -3.54 -6.67 -13.04
C ASP A 68 -2.57 -5.80 -12.24
N LYS A 69 -2.96 -4.55 -11.95
CA LYS A 69 -2.18 -3.64 -11.10
C LYS A 69 -2.88 -3.38 -9.78
N VAL A 70 -2.08 -3.37 -8.72
CA VAL A 70 -2.49 -2.91 -7.39
C VAL A 70 -1.70 -1.66 -7.03
N VAL A 71 -2.41 -0.63 -6.59
CA VAL A 71 -1.82 0.63 -6.11
C VAL A 71 -2.16 0.87 -4.65
N ALA A 72 -1.34 1.67 -3.97
CA ALA A 72 -1.58 2.14 -2.62
C ALA A 72 -1.15 3.61 -2.53
N GLU A 73 -2.11 4.50 -2.29
CA GLU A 73 -1.83 5.91 -1.98
C GLU A 73 -1.40 6.01 -0.51
N MET A 74 -0.19 6.52 -0.29
CA MET A 74 0.40 6.61 1.03
C MET A 74 0.29 8.06 1.52
N ARG A 75 -0.33 8.26 2.69
CA ARG A 75 -0.44 9.58 3.31
C ARG A 75 0.91 10.29 3.40
N GLY A 76 0.97 11.49 2.85
CA GLY A 76 2.13 12.39 2.83
C GLY A 76 2.36 13.11 4.15
N VAL A 77 3.35 14.01 4.17
CA VAL A 77 3.76 14.70 5.39
C VAL A 77 2.74 15.77 5.77
N ILE A 78 2.18 15.62 6.97
CA ILE A 78 1.25 16.55 7.62
C ILE A 78 1.67 16.58 9.08
N ASP A 79 1.89 17.76 9.65
CA ASP A 79 2.29 17.87 11.06
C ASP A 79 1.12 17.68 12.04
N GLU A 80 1.41 17.79 13.33
CA GLU A 80 0.43 17.63 14.41
C GLU A 80 -0.64 18.73 14.43
N HIS A 81 -0.38 19.88 13.78
CA HIS A 81 -1.31 21.00 13.63
C HIS A 81 -2.14 20.91 12.34
N GLY A 82 -1.94 19.88 11.52
CA GLY A 82 -2.64 19.70 10.24
C GLY A 82 -2.02 20.49 9.09
N TYR A 83 -0.80 21.01 9.25
CA TYR A 83 -0.06 21.72 8.21
C TYR A 83 0.60 20.72 7.25
N SER A 84 0.34 20.88 5.96
CA SER A 84 1.04 20.16 4.89
C SER A 84 1.88 21.16 4.08
N PRO A 85 3.22 21.02 4.06
CA PRO A 85 4.08 21.89 3.26
C PRO A 85 3.70 21.88 1.77
N PHE A 86 3.35 20.70 1.25
CA PHE A 86 2.92 20.54 -0.14
C PHE A 86 1.60 21.27 -0.43
N TRP A 87 0.59 21.11 0.44
CA TRP A 87 -0.69 21.79 0.29
C TRP A 87 -0.55 23.31 0.32
N GLU A 88 0.26 23.83 1.25
CA GLU A 88 0.41 25.28 1.42
C GLU A 88 1.15 25.93 0.27
N SER A 89 2.15 25.24 -0.28
CA SER A 89 2.90 25.74 -1.43
C SER A 89 2.09 25.69 -2.72
N LEU A 90 1.28 24.64 -2.90
CA LEU A 90 0.59 24.34 -4.15
C LEU A 90 -0.94 24.42 -4.03
N GLY A 91 -1.55 23.48 -3.31
CA GLY A 91 -2.99 23.25 -3.33
C GLY A 91 -3.84 24.46 -2.91
N LYS A 92 -3.46 25.14 -1.83
CA LYS A 92 -4.21 26.31 -1.31
C LYS A 92 -4.42 27.41 -2.35
N ARG A 93 -3.47 27.59 -3.27
CA ARG A 93 -3.54 28.59 -4.35
C ARG A 93 -4.68 28.33 -5.33
N PHE A 94 -5.06 27.07 -5.53
CA PHE A 94 -6.08 26.65 -6.49
C PHE A 94 -7.43 26.38 -5.84
N PHE A 95 -7.43 25.82 -4.63
CA PHE A 95 -8.66 25.38 -3.97
C PHE A 95 -9.28 26.45 -3.05
N ALA A 96 -8.53 27.49 -2.69
CA ALA A 96 -8.98 28.57 -1.80
C ALA A 96 -9.67 28.07 -0.52
N MET A 97 -9.21 26.93 0.02
CA MET A 97 -9.72 26.31 1.24
C MET A 97 -8.60 25.64 2.04
N GLU A 98 -8.85 25.37 3.31
CA GLU A 98 -7.95 24.66 4.21
C GLU A 98 -7.80 23.18 3.82
N PHE A 99 -6.63 22.61 4.09
CA PHE A 99 -6.32 21.20 3.79
C PHE A 99 -7.37 20.25 4.37
N SER A 100 -7.72 20.44 5.65
CA SER A 100 -8.68 19.59 6.37
C SER A 100 -10.06 19.55 5.70
N ARG A 101 -10.48 20.65 5.06
CA ARG A 101 -11.74 20.69 4.31
C ARG A 101 -11.61 19.95 2.98
N ALA A 102 -10.51 20.14 2.26
CA ALA A 102 -10.26 19.44 1.00
C ALA A 102 -10.16 17.92 1.21
N ASP A 103 -9.44 17.50 2.25
CA ASP A 103 -9.30 16.10 2.68
C ASP A 103 -10.65 15.49 3.07
N TYR A 104 -11.46 16.20 3.86
CA TYR A 104 -12.81 15.77 4.21
C TYR A 104 -13.73 15.60 2.99
N LEU A 105 -13.71 16.54 2.05
CA LEU A 105 -14.51 16.45 0.82
C LEU A 105 -14.09 15.24 -0.03
N CYS A 106 -12.78 14.96 -0.11
CA CYS A 106 -12.29 13.76 -0.79
C CYS A 106 -12.69 12.48 -0.06
N GLY A 107 -12.57 12.44 1.26
CA GLY A 107 -12.96 11.31 2.11
C GLY A 107 -14.45 11.00 2.05
N THR A 108 -15.30 12.00 1.78
CA THR A 108 -16.75 11.83 1.56
C THR A 108 -17.14 11.52 0.11
N GLY A 109 -16.16 11.32 -0.77
CA GLY A 109 -16.36 10.93 -2.17
C GLY A 109 -16.68 12.09 -3.13
N GLN A 110 -16.64 13.33 -2.66
CA GLN A 110 -16.89 14.51 -3.50
C GLN A 110 -15.64 14.89 -4.29
N LYS A 111 -15.23 14.10 -5.29
CA LYS A 111 -13.97 14.35 -6.04
C LYS A 111 -14.11 15.31 -7.24
N ALA A 112 -15.34 15.74 -7.57
CA ALA A 112 -15.60 16.54 -8.78
C ALA A 112 -14.90 17.91 -8.77
N PHE A 113 -14.66 18.51 -7.60
CA PHE A 113 -14.00 19.82 -7.49
C PHE A 113 -12.53 19.78 -7.89
N ILE A 114 -11.86 18.63 -7.77
CA ILE A 114 -10.45 18.44 -8.17
C ILE A 114 -10.27 18.75 -9.64
N ALA A 115 -11.09 18.15 -10.49
CA ALA A 115 -11.01 18.31 -11.94
C ALA A 115 -11.29 19.76 -12.39
N ALA A 116 -12.08 20.50 -11.61
CA ALA A 116 -12.42 21.89 -11.90
C ALA A 116 -11.32 22.89 -11.50
N LEU A 117 -10.56 22.58 -10.44
CA LEU A 117 -9.65 23.54 -9.80
C LEU A 117 -8.17 23.25 -10.06
N MET A 118 -7.79 22.01 -10.39
CA MET A 118 -6.39 21.67 -10.64
C MET A 118 -5.86 22.26 -11.97
N PRO A 119 -4.59 22.71 -11.99
CA PRO A 119 -3.96 23.21 -13.21
C PRO A 119 -3.83 22.11 -14.26
N LYS A 120 -4.16 22.45 -15.51
CA LYS A 120 -4.08 21.55 -16.67
C LYS A 120 -2.68 21.46 -17.27
N HIS A 121 -1.79 22.38 -16.90
CA HIS A 121 -0.43 22.47 -17.42
C HIS A 121 0.59 21.99 -16.41
N PRO A 122 1.77 21.53 -16.86
CA PRO A 122 2.83 21.10 -15.97
C PRO A 122 3.28 22.23 -15.06
N LEU A 123 3.59 21.89 -13.82
CA LEU A 123 4.13 22.83 -12.83
C LEU A 123 5.59 22.51 -12.55
N TYR A 124 6.48 23.49 -12.62
CA TYR A 124 7.86 23.31 -12.20
C TYR A 124 7.94 23.17 -10.69
N ILE A 125 8.56 22.08 -10.22
CA ILE A 125 8.76 21.82 -8.79
C ILE A 125 9.64 22.91 -8.16
N ASP A 126 10.54 23.52 -8.95
CA ASP A 126 11.41 24.61 -8.49
C ASP A 126 10.67 25.92 -8.17
N PHE A 127 9.38 26.04 -8.51
CA PHE A 127 8.54 27.17 -8.07
C PHE A 127 7.85 26.93 -6.73
N LEU A 128 7.98 25.73 -6.16
CA LEU A 128 7.48 25.43 -4.83
C LEU A 128 8.50 25.85 -3.78
N SER A 129 8.03 26.09 -2.56
CA SER A 129 8.89 26.33 -1.40
C SER A 129 9.79 25.13 -1.12
N ASP A 130 10.96 25.37 -0.53
CA ASP A 130 11.93 24.30 -0.28
C ASP A 130 11.37 23.20 0.65
N GLU A 131 10.55 23.57 1.63
CA GLU A 131 9.83 22.62 2.48
C GLU A 131 8.86 21.72 1.69
N ALA A 132 8.18 22.27 0.68
CA ALA A 132 7.25 21.51 -0.15
C ALA A 132 8.01 20.56 -1.07
N ARG A 133 9.10 21.04 -1.67
CA ARG A 133 10.00 20.21 -2.50
C ARG A 133 10.57 19.04 -1.71
N ALA A 134 10.91 19.26 -0.44
CA ALA A 134 11.48 18.24 0.44
C ALA A 134 10.51 17.10 0.81
N VAL A 135 9.19 17.32 0.73
CA VAL A 135 8.18 16.31 1.14
C VAL A 135 7.51 15.58 -0.05
N ILE A 136 7.82 15.94 -1.30
CA ILE A 136 7.26 15.25 -2.47
C ILE A 136 7.73 13.80 -2.52
N GLY A 137 6.79 12.85 -2.48
CA GLY A 137 7.07 11.41 -2.47
C GLY A 137 7.49 10.87 -1.11
N GLU A 138 7.46 11.70 -0.06
CA GLU A 138 7.69 11.31 1.31
C GLU A 138 6.39 10.95 2.02
N VAL A 139 6.47 9.99 2.94
CA VAL A 139 5.33 9.53 3.72
C VAL A 139 5.33 10.16 5.11
N HIS A 140 4.15 10.33 5.70
CA HIS A 140 4.03 10.66 7.12
C HIS A 140 4.82 9.66 7.99
N PRO A 141 5.44 10.07 9.11
CA PRO A 141 6.18 9.14 9.99
C PRO A 141 5.35 7.92 10.45
N GLN A 142 4.05 8.11 10.72
CA GLN A 142 3.15 7.01 11.09
C GLN A 142 2.79 6.08 9.92
N THR A 143 3.04 6.50 8.68
CA THR A 143 2.80 5.74 7.44
C THR A 143 4.05 4.96 7.00
N ALA A 144 5.24 5.38 7.44
CA ALA A 144 6.51 4.73 7.08
C ALA A 144 6.55 3.21 7.31
N PRO A 145 6.01 2.66 8.42
CA PRO A 145 5.96 1.20 8.60
C PRO A 145 5.11 0.49 7.52
N ALA A 146 3.99 1.10 7.10
CA ALA A 146 3.14 0.52 6.06
C ALA A 146 3.83 0.53 4.69
N ARG A 147 4.55 1.62 4.36
CA ARG A 147 5.39 1.70 3.14
C ARG A 147 6.41 0.55 3.10
N ALA A 148 7.15 0.36 4.19
CA ALA A 148 8.15 -0.70 4.29
C ALA A 148 7.55 -2.11 4.13
N VAL A 149 6.33 -2.34 4.63
CA VAL A 149 5.60 -3.61 4.43
C VAL A 149 5.30 -3.83 2.95
N LEU A 150 4.79 -2.82 2.24
CA LEU A 150 4.44 -2.93 0.82
C LEU A 150 5.67 -3.10 -0.06
N GLU A 151 6.75 -2.35 0.18
CA GLU A 151 8.00 -2.47 -0.58
C GLU A 151 8.62 -3.87 -0.46
N LYS A 152 8.56 -4.48 0.74
CA LYS A 152 8.97 -5.89 0.95
C LYS A 152 8.08 -6.90 0.22
N GLU A 153 6.86 -6.52 -0.13
CA GLU A 153 5.94 -7.34 -0.93
C GLU A 153 6.11 -7.11 -2.43
N GLY A 154 6.92 -6.12 -2.85
CA GLY A 154 7.26 -5.86 -4.25
C GLY A 154 6.67 -4.57 -4.82
N PHE A 155 5.96 -3.78 -4.00
CA PHE A 155 5.48 -2.45 -4.40
C PHE A 155 6.64 -1.48 -4.59
N ARG A 156 6.48 -0.52 -5.50
CA ARG A 156 7.49 0.49 -5.81
C ARG A 156 6.87 1.86 -6.01
N TYR A 157 7.60 2.88 -5.62
CA TYR A 157 7.30 4.26 -5.99
C TYR A 157 7.69 4.49 -7.44
N LEU A 158 6.73 4.83 -8.31
CA LEU A 158 6.96 5.11 -9.73
C LEU A 158 6.60 6.55 -10.11
N ASN A 159 7.01 7.50 -9.26
CA ASN A 159 6.89 8.94 -9.51
C ASN A 159 5.45 9.46 -9.58
N TYR A 160 4.53 8.86 -8.82
CA TYR A 160 3.18 9.39 -8.62
C TYR A 160 3.00 9.81 -7.18
N VAL A 161 2.45 10.99 -6.99
CA VAL A 161 2.20 11.57 -5.67
C VAL A 161 0.77 12.04 -5.60
N ASP A 162 0.21 11.99 -4.40
CA ASP A 162 -1.10 12.54 -4.09
C ASP A 162 -1.11 14.05 -4.38
N ILE A 163 -2.27 14.51 -4.85
CA ILE A 163 -2.46 15.88 -5.31
C ILE A 163 -2.65 16.88 -4.16
N PHE A 164 -2.93 16.40 -2.93
CA PHE A 164 -3.19 17.22 -1.76
C PHE A 164 -1.98 17.31 -0.83
N ASP A 165 -1.39 16.17 -0.48
CA ASP A 165 -0.33 16.10 0.53
C ASP A 165 1.06 15.70 -0.03
N GLY A 166 1.15 15.39 -1.33
CA GLY A 166 2.40 15.02 -1.99
C GLY A 166 2.92 13.63 -1.61
N GLY A 167 2.15 12.84 -0.86
CA GLY A 167 2.49 11.49 -0.46
C GLY A 167 2.59 10.52 -1.65
N PRO A 168 3.47 9.52 -1.62
CA PRO A 168 3.73 8.66 -2.78
C PRO A 168 2.59 7.66 -3.02
N THR A 169 2.28 7.42 -4.29
CA THR A 169 1.56 6.22 -4.73
C THR A 169 2.56 5.10 -4.99
N LEU A 170 2.38 3.97 -4.32
CA LEU A 170 3.13 2.75 -4.58
C LEU A 170 2.34 1.84 -5.52
N GLU A 171 3.01 1.16 -6.43
CA GLU A 171 2.37 0.24 -7.37
C GLU A 171 3.09 -1.11 -7.49
N CYS A 172 2.33 -2.15 -7.82
CA CYS A 172 2.83 -3.48 -8.12
C CYS A 172 1.92 -4.18 -9.13
N GLU A 173 2.48 -4.96 -10.03
CA GLU A 173 1.72 -5.98 -10.75
C GLU A 173 1.24 -7.02 -9.72
N ILE A 174 -0.05 -7.32 -9.69
CA ILE A 174 -0.69 -8.15 -8.66
C ILE A 174 -0.03 -9.52 -8.54
N ASP A 175 0.33 -10.15 -9.66
CA ASP A 175 0.96 -11.47 -9.70
C ASP A 175 2.45 -11.43 -9.30
N ARG A 176 3.02 -10.24 -9.13
CA ARG A 176 4.38 -10.03 -8.58
C ARG A 176 4.38 -9.77 -7.08
N VAL A 177 3.23 -9.45 -6.48
CA VAL A 177 3.11 -9.30 -5.03
C VAL A 177 3.54 -10.61 -4.37
N ARG A 178 4.57 -10.55 -3.52
CA ARG A 178 5.21 -11.74 -2.96
C ARG A 178 4.19 -12.63 -2.24
N ALA A 179 3.36 -12.08 -1.36
CA ALA A 179 2.35 -12.84 -0.63
C ALA A 179 1.34 -13.54 -1.57
N ILE A 180 1.00 -12.94 -2.71
CA ILE A 180 0.16 -13.58 -3.74
C ILE A 180 0.95 -14.72 -4.39
N ARG A 181 2.07 -14.38 -5.03
CA ARG A 181 2.91 -15.29 -5.82
C ARG A 181 3.45 -16.49 -5.04
N LYS A 182 3.76 -16.30 -3.76
CA LYS A 182 4.37 -17.32 -2.89
C LYS A 182 3.35 -18.02 -1.99
N SER A 183 2.08 -17.60 -2.00
CA SER A 183 1.05 -18.34 -1.28
C SER A 183 0.68 -19.61 -2.02
N ARG A 184 0.37 -20.66 -1.27
CA ARG A 184 -0.03 -21.98 -1.80
C ARG A 184 -1.18 -22.56 -0.98
N LEU A 185 -1.92 -23.47 -1.60
CA LEU A 185 -2.94 -24.24 -0.90
C LEU A 185 -2.29 -25.43 -0.19
N VAL A 186 -2.71 -25.65 1.05
CA VAL A 186 -2.28 -26.77 1.90
C VAL A 186 -3.49 -27.44 2.52
N THR A 187 -3.37 -28.74 2.79
CA THR A 187 -4.45 -29.50 3.42
C THR A 187 -4.41 -29.31 4.93
N VAL A 188 -5.54 -28.97 5.53
CA VAL A 188 -5.64 -28.82 6.98
C VAL A 188 -5.81 -30.19 7.65
N VAL A 189 -5.14 -30.41 8.77
CA VAL A 189 -5.35 -31.56 9.65
C VAL A 189 -5.55 -31.08 11.08
N GLU A 190 -6.46 -31.71 11.82
CA GLU A 190 -6.62 -31.44 13.23
C GLU A 190 -5.48 -32.07 14.03
N GLY A 191 -4.93 -31.30 14.96
CA GLY A 191 -3.94 -31.81 15.90
C GLY A 191 -3.31 -30.71 16.72
N GLN A 192 -2.29 -31.08 17.48
CA GLN A 192 -1.42 -30.10 18.13
C GLN A 192 -0.19 -29.89 17.24
N PRO A 193 0.13 -28.64 16.86
CA PRO A 193 1.36 -28.35 16.12
C PRO A 193 2.57 -28.95 16.84
N ALA A 194 3.47 -29.56 16.07
CA ALA A 194 4.68 -30.15 16.64
C ALA A 194 5.50 -29.08 17.37
N PRO A 195 6.04 -29.37 18.58
CA PRO A 195 6.91 -28.45 19.28
C PRO A 195 8.11 -28.05 18.41
N GLY A 196 8.37 -26.76 18.26
CA GLY A 196 9.47 -26.25 17.46
C GLY A 196 9.39 -24.73 17.26
N GLU A 197 10.53 -24.13 16.91
CA GLU A 197 10.59 -22.72 16.53
C GLU A 197 10.22 -22.57 15.05
N TRP A 198 8.92 -22.44 14.78
CA TRP A 198 8.41 -22.20 13.43
C TRP A 198 8.27 -20.70 13.14
N PRO A 199 8.54 -20.25 11.90
CA PRO A 199 8.30 -18.87 11.53
C PRO A 199 6.80 -18.56 11.56
N ALA A 200 6.47 -17.29 11.79
CA ALA A 200 5.10 -16.82 11.62
C ALA A 200 4.69 -16.96 10.15
N CYS A 201 3.54 -17.56 9.92
CA CYS A 201 2.86 -17.70 8.65
C CYS A 201 1.50 -17.01 8.71
N LEU A 202 1.09 -16.47 7.57
CA LEU A 202 -0.26 -15.97 7.35
C LEU A 202 -1.05 -17.06 6.65
N VAL A 203 -2.20 -17.41 7.22
CA VAL A 203 -3.13 -18.37 6.65
C VAL A 203 -4.49 -17.73 6.41
N ALA A 204 -5.18 -18.18 5.38
CA ALA A 204 -6.56 -17.78 5.13
C ALA A 204 -7.38 -18.90 4.49
N ASN A 205 -8.66 -18.94 4.82
CA ASN A 205 -9.62 -19.74 4.07
C ASN A 205 -9.92 -19.07 2.70
N GLU A 206 -10.52 -19.81 1.78
CA GLU A 206 -10.94 -19.28 0.47
C GLU A 206 -12.47 -19.18 0.34
N GLN A 207 -13.13 -18.81 1.44
CA GLN A 207 -14.59 -18.62 1.46
C GLN A 207 -14.94 -17.15 1.30
N TYR A 208 -15.35 -16.70 0.12
CA TYR A 208 -15.54 -15.27 -0.19
C TYR A 208 -16.37 -14.51 0.85
N GLN A 209 -17.55 -15.03 1.21
CA GLN A 209 -18.47 -14.39 2.17
C GLN A 209 -18.06 -14.59 3.64
N GLN A 210 -17.25 -15.60 3.93
CA GLN A 210 -16.81 -15.94 5.28
C GLN A 210 -15.29 -15.93 5.38
N PHE A 211 -14.66 -15.00 4.67
CA PHE A 211 -13.21 -14.94 4.60
C PHE A 211 -12.64 -14.79 6.01
N ARG A 212 -11.68 -15.63 6.35
CA ARG A 212 -10.94 -15.59 7.62
C ARG A 212 -9.47 -15.69 7.32
N ALA A 213 -8.68 -14.90 8.03
CA ALA A 213 -7.23 -14.97 8.00
C ALA A 213 -6.67 -14.82 9.41
N MET A 214 -5.57 -15.50 9.70
CA MET A 214 -4.89 -15.39 10.99
C MET A 214 -3.39 -15.68 10.86
N LEU A 215 -2.65 -15.39 11.92
CA LEU A 215 -1.25 -15.77 12.04
C LEU A 215 -1.13 -17.10 12.78
N VAL A 216 -0.27 -17.97 12.27
CA VAL A 216 0.11 -19.25 12.88
C VAL A 216 1.62 -19.39 12.89
N HIS A 217 2.16 -20.24 13.76
CA HIS A 217 3.55 -20.67 13.70
C HIS A 217 3.60 -22.07 13.12
N SER A 218 4.07 -22.19 11.88
CA SER A 218 4.09 -23.46 11.16
C SER A 218 5.25 -23.51 10.16
N ASP A 219 5.61 -24.73 9.75
CA ASP A 219 6.52 -24.94 8.62
C ASP A 219 5.88 -24.38 7.32
N PRO A 220 6.47 -23.35 6.69
CA PRO A 220 5.94 -22.75 5.47
C PRO A 220 6.03 -23.66 4.26
N GLU A 221 6.78 -24.77 4.31
CA GLU A 221 6.99 -25.72 3.21
C GLU A 221 6.17 -27.01 3.37
N SER A 222 5.53 -27.25 4.52
CA SER A 222 4.70 -28.44 4.74
C SER A 222 3.41 -28.44 3.91
N ASP A 223 3.10 -29.53 3.22
CA ASP A 223 1.83 -29.69 2.47
C ASP A 223 0.60 -29.91 3.37
N ARG A 224 0.83 -30.16 4.66
CA ARG A 224 -0.20 -30.32 5.67
C ARG A 224 -0.02 -29.30 6.78
N LEU A 225 -1.06 -28.52 7.05
CA LEU A 225 -1.08 -27.60 8.17
C LEU A 225 -1.84 -28.23 9.34
N VAL A 226 -1.11 -28.49 10.42
CA VAL A 226 -1.70 -28.95 11.69
C VAL A 226 -2.29 -27.74 12.41
N LEU A 227 -3.59 -27.77 12.68
CA LEU A 227 -4.30 -26.75 13.43
C LEU A 227 -5.03 -27.38 14.62
N SER A 228 -5.03 -26.66 15.75
CA SER A 228 -5.84 -27.01 16.90
C SER A 228 -7.33 -26.81 16.61
N ALA A 229 -8.20 -27.46 17.39
CA ALA A 229 -9.66 -27.28 17.28
C ALA A 229 -10.11 -25.81 17.34
N ARG A 230 -9.43 -25.00 18.17
CA ARG A 230 -9.70 -23.56 18.29
C ARG A 230 -9.32 -22.78 17.02
N GLU A 231 -8.23 -23.17 16.38
CA GLU A 231 -7.74 -22.55 15.15
C GLU A 231 -8.63 -22.89 13.94
N LEU A 232 -9.09 -24.15 13.87
CA LEU A 232 -10.09 -24.60 12.90
C LEU A 232 -11.39 -23.80 13.00
N ASP A 233 -11.92 -23.65 14.23
CA ASP A 233 -13.12 -22.86 14.50
C ASP A 233 -12.95 -21.39 14.11
N ALA A 234 -11.80 -20.78 14.47
CA ALA A 234 -11.49 -19.40 14.13
C ALA A 234 -11.39 -19.16 12.60
N LEU A 235 -10.81 -20.11 11.86
CA LEU A 235 -10.71 -20.08 10.40
C LEU A 235 -11.99 -20.55 9.69
N LYS A 236 -12.94 -21.13 10.42
CA LYS A 236 -14.15 -21.77 9.86
C LYS A 236 -13.82 -22.83 8.79
N CYS A 237 -12.86 -23.69 9.09
CA CYS A 237 -12.50 -24.82 8.24
C CYS A 237 -12.54 -26.13 9.02
N HIS A 238 -12.61 -27.24 8.28
CA HIS A 238 -12.60 -28.59 8.81
C HIS A 238 -11.32 -29.31 8.36
N PRO A 239 -10.92 -30.38 9.07
CA PRO A 239 -9.84 -31.25 8.60
C PRO A 239 -10.16 -31.79 7.20
N GLY A 240 -9.18 -31.71 6.30
CA GLY A 240 -9.32 -32.04 4.88
C GLY A 240 -9.56 -30.83 3.97
N ASP A 241 -9.99 -29.70 4.50
CA ASP A 241 -10.16 -28.47 3.71
C ASP A 241 -8.80 -27.95 3.21
N GLN A 242 -8.83 -27.24 2.08
CA GLN A 242 -7.69 -26.49 1.57
C GLN A 242 -7.69 -25.07 2.16
N ILE A 243 -6.54 -24.62 2.66
CA ILE A 243 -6.35 -23.23 3.04
C ILE A 243 -5.10 -22.65 2.38
N ARG A 244 -5.10 -21.34 2.19
CA ARG A 244 -3.96 -20.61 1.63
C ARG A 244 -2.97 -20.30 2.74
N LEU A 245 -1.71 -20.64 2.53
CA LEU A 245 -0.59 -20.43 3.44
C LEU A 245 0.51 -19.62 2.75
N VAL A 246 1.10 -18.67 3.47
CA VAL A 246 2.36 -18.03 3.09
C VAL A 246 3.14 -17.63 4.34
N ARG A 247 4.47 -17.71 4.30
CA ARG A 247 5.31 -17.14 5.37
C ARG A 247 5.00 -15.65 5.56
N LEU A 248 4.97 -15.15 6.79
CA LEU A 248 4.59 -13.75 7.06
C LEU A 248 5.61 -12.76 6.46
N CYS A 249 6.89 -12.96 6.78
CA CYS A 249 7.99 -12.14 6.27
C CYS A 249 8.83 -12.92 5.24
N PRO A 250 9.46 -12.24 4.28
CA PRO A 250 10.43 -12.89 3.39
C PRO A 250 11.56 -13.55 4.20
N GLU A 251 12.17 -14.60 3.65
CA GLU A 251 13.45 -15.06 4.17
C GLU A 251 14.51 -13.98 3.97
N GLU A 252 15.19 -13.62 5.05
CA GLU A 252 16.45 -12.89 4.92
C GLU A 252 17.41 -13.79 4.17
N LYS A 253 17.85 -13.36 2.98
CA LYS A 253 18.99 -14.01 2.34
C LYS A 253 20.14 -13.91 3.32
N LYS A 254 20.58 -15.03 3.88
CA LYS A 254 21.88 -15.09 4.55
C LYS A 254 22.90 -14.71 3.49
N SER A 255 23.48 -13.52 3.63
CA SER A 255 24.59 -13.05 2.81
C SER A 255 25.84 -13.87 3.09
#